data_AF-A0A4Y2EB01-F1
#
_entry.id   AF-A0A4Y2EB01-F1
#
_cell.length_a   1.000
_cell.length_b   1.000
_cell.length_c   1.000
_cell.angle_alpha   90.00
_cell.angle_beta   90.00
_cell.angle_gamma   90.00
#
_symmetry.space_group_name_H-M   'P 1'
#
loop_
_entity.id
_entity.type
_entity.pdbx_description
1 polymer ?
#
loop_
_entity_poly.entity_id
_entity_poly.type
_entity_poly.pdbx_seq_one_letter_code
_entity_poly.pdbx_strand_id
1 'polypeptide(L)' 'ETLAEWRTVFWVNLGVVGSSGLVYVLCGSAEVQPWNYVDGEYPTEATNKERKHSDKIPNRQTTE' A
#
# COMPACT_ATOMS: atom_id res chain seq x y z
N GLU A 1 -37.95 -18.19 -8.54
CA GLU A 1 -37.05 -18.33 -9.70
C GLU A 1 -35.94 -17.27 -9.75
N THR A 2 -36.19 -16.02 -9.33
CA THR A 2 -35.24 -14.89 -9.37
C THR A 2 -33.90 -15.08 -8.61
N LEU A 3 -33.88 -15.87 -7.53
CA LEU A 3 -32.66 -16.09 -6.73
C LEU A 3 -31.62 -16.96 -7.43
N ALA A 4 -32.04 -17.87 -8.31
CA ALA A 4 -31.11 -18.74 -9.04
C ALA A 4 -30.36 -17.95 -10.13
N GLU A 5 -31.05 -17.03 -10.79
CA GLU A 5 -30.51 -16.18 -11.85
C GLU A 5 -29.46 -15.18 -11.32
N TRP A 6 -29.72 -14.61 -10.14
CA TRP A 6 -28.79 -13.68 -9.48
C TRP A 6 -27.49 -14.33 -8.97
N ARG A 7 -27.49 -15.65 -8.71
CA ARG A 7 -26.25 -16.36 -8.32
C ARG A 7 -25.20 -16.29 -9.42
N THR A 8 -25.60 -16.34 -10.68
CA THR A 8 -24.67 -16.21 -11.82
C THR A 8 -23.99 -14.85 -11.82
N VAL A 9 -24.78 -13.77 -11.65
CA VAL A 9 -24.25 -12.40 -11.60
C VAL A 9 -23.27 -12.21 -10.44
N PHE A 10 -23.57 -12.82 -9.28
CA PHE A 10 -22.68 -12.83 -8.12
C PHE A 10 -21.36 -13.53 -8.42
N TRP A 11 -21.39 -14.75 -8.97
CA TRP A 11 -20.17 -15.50 -9.29
C TRP A 11 -19.32 -14.83 -10.36
N VAL A 12 -19.95 -14.21 -11.35
CA VAL A 12 -19.24 -13.42 -12.37
C VAL A 12 -18.59 -12.19 -11.75
N ASN A 13 -19.30 -11.43 -10.91
CA ASN A 13 -18.71 -10.29 -10.20
C ASN A 13 -17.56 -10.71 -9.28
N LEU A 14 -17.74 -11.79 -8.53
CA LEU A 14 -16.69 -12.34 -7.67
C LEU A 14 -15.46 -12.73 -8.49
N GLY A 15 -15.67 -13.39 -9.64
CA GLY A 15 -14.60 -13.75 -10.56
C GLY A 15 -13.88 -12.53 -11.12
N VAL A 16 -14.61 -11.53 -11.62
CA VAL A 16 -14.04 -10.33 -12.26
C VAL A 16 -13.31 -9.46 -11.24
N VAL A 17 -13.97 -9.10 -10.13
CA VAL A 17 -13.37 -8.24 -9.09
C VAL A 17 -12.27 -8.98 -8.35
N GLY A 18 -12.49 -10.26 -8.02
CA GLY A 18 -11.51 -11.09 -7.34
C GLY A 18 -10.26 -11.35 -8.19
N SER A 19 -10.42 -11.65 -9.48
CA SER A 19 -9.28 -11.85 -10.39
C SER A 19 -8.52 -10.55 -10.65
N SER A 20 -9.22 -9.42 -10.83
CA SER A 20 -8.58 -8.10 -10.95
C SER A 20 -7.74 -7.77 -9.70
N GLY A 21 -8.30 -7.98 -8.51
CA GLY A 21 -7.58 -7.83 -7.25
C GLY A 21 -6.40 -8.80 -7.12
N LEU A 22 -6.56 -10.05 -7.55
CA LEU A 22 -5.49 -11.06 -7.52
C LEU A 22 -4.33 -10.68 -8.46
N VAL A 23 -4.64 -10.20 -9.66
CA VAL A 23 -3.63 -9.68 -10.60
C VAL A 23 -2.92 -8.47 -10.00
N TYR A 24 -3.65 -7.58 -9.33
CA TYR A 24 -3.04 -6.45 -8.63
C TYR A 24 -2.15 -6.88 -7.46
N VAL A 25 -2.52 -7.91 -6.70
CA VAL A 25 -1.68 -8.42 -5.61
C VAL A 25 -0.42 -9.10 -6.15
N LEU A 26 -0.51 -9.80 -7.27
CA LEU A 26 0.63 -10.53 -7.86
C LEU A 26 1.60 -9.60 -8.61
N CYS A 27 1.07 -8.63 -9.36
CA CYS A 27 1.86 -7.76 -10.23
C CYS A 27 2.07 -6.35 -9.67
N GLY A 28 1.23 -5.91 -8.74
CA GLY A 28 1.31 -4.59 -8.14
C GLY A 28 2.41 -4.52 -7.10
N SER A 29 3.16 -3.42 -7.13
CA SER A 29 4.12 -3.11 -6.07
C SER A 29 3.41 -2.31 -4.97
N ALA A 30 3.57 -2.73 -3.72
CA ALA A 30 3.15 -1.97 -2.55
C ALA A 30 4.13 -0.82 -2.21
N GLU A 31 5.21 -0.67 -2.99
CA GLU A 31 6.16 0.41 -2.83
C GLU A 31 5.63 1.71 -3.41
N VAL A 32 5.88 2.80 -2.69
CA VAL A 32 5.53 4.15 -3.12
C VAL A 32 6.22 4.44 -4.44
N GLN A 33 5.43 4.66 -5.47
CA GLN A 33 5.93 4.81 -6.82
C GLN A 33 6.72 6.12 -6.97
N PRO A 34 7.74 6.15 -7.84
CA PRO A 34 8.70 7.26 -7.91
C PRO A 34 8.05 8.62 -8.24
N TRP A 35 6.94 8.63 -8.98
CA TRP A 35 6.18 9.85 -9.29
C TRP A 35 5.38 10.41 -8.11
N ASN A 36 5.32 9.71 -6.97
CA ASN A 36 4.68 10.20 -5.75
C ASN A 36 5.60 11.14 -4.95
N TYR A 37 6.87 11.27 -5.34
CA TYR A 37 7.81 12.19 -4.72
C TYR A 37 7.90 13.47 -5.54
N VAL A 38 8.00 14.62 -4.86
CA VAL A 38 8.32 15.89 -5.51
C VAL A 38 9.74 15.75 -6.07
N ASP A 39 9.95 16.27 -7.29
CA ASP A 39 11.23 16.15 -8.01
C ASP A 39 12.42 16.48 -7.11
N GLY A 40 13.24 15.46 -6.79
CA GLY A 40 14.44 15.60 -5.96
C GLY A 40 14.39 14.92 -4.59
N GLU A 41 13.22 14.47 -4.11
CA GLU A 41 13.07 13.75 -2.84
C GLU A 41 12.82 12.25 -3.03
N TYR A 42 13.69 11.55 -3.77
CA TYR A 42 13.65 10.10 -3.78
C TYR A 42 14.21 9.58 -2.46
N PRO A 43 13.43 8.83 -1.65
CA PRO A 43 13.97 8.22 -0.45
C PRO A 43 14.94 7.13 -0.89
N THR A 44 16.23 7.43 -0.79
CA THR A 44 17.24 6.38 -0.83
C THR A 44 17.09 5.54 0.45
N GLU A 45 17.41 4.25 0.36
CA GLU A 45 17.43 3.29 1.47
C GLU A 45 18.12 3.83 2.75
N ALA A 46 19.00 4.82 2.61
CA ALA A 46 19.65 5.56 3.70
C ALA A 46 18.65 6.34 4.59
N THR A 47 17.64 6.99 4.01
CA THR A 47 16.66 7.82 4.73
C THR A 47 15.75 7.00 5.65
N ASN A 48 15.42 5.76 5.28
CA ASN A 48 14.56 4.88 6.09
C ASN A 48 15.29 4.41 7.38
N LYS A 49 16.61 4.19 7.31
CA LYS A 49 17.42 3.85 8.49
C LYS A 49 17.58 5.04 9.45
N GLU A 50 17.74 6.26 8.94
CA GLU A 50 17.85 7.46 9.81
C GLU A 50 16.56 7.76 10.58
N ARG A 51 15.38 7.64 9.95
CA ARG A 51 14.10 7.84 10.66
C ARG A 51 13.89 6.82 11.78
N LYS A 52 14.21 5.54 11.55
CA LYS A 52 14.15 4.50 12.60
C LYS A 52 15.14 4.72 13.75
N HIS A 53 16.25 5.43 13.52
CA HIS A 53 17.24 5.72 14.57
C HIS A 53 16.88 6.99 15.36
N SER A 54 16.36 8.03 14.68
CA SER A 54 15.95 9.29 15.31
C SER A 54 14.74 9.12 16.23
N ASP A 55 13.79 8.25 15.87
CA ASP A 55 12.62 7.93 16.72
C ASP A 55 12.99 7.13 18.00
N LYS A 56 14.22 6.58 18.10
CA LYS A 56 14.69 5.85 19.28
C LYS A 56 15.37 6.72 20.33
N ILE A 57 15.58 8.01 20.08
CA ILE A 57 16.12 8.94 21.08
C ILE A 57 14.93 9.61 21.77
N PRO A 58 14.47 9.13 22.95
CA PRO A 58 13.45 9.85 23.69
C PRO A 58 14.06 11.19 24.09
N ASN A 59 13.43 12.29 23.66
CA ASN A 59 13.78 13.65 24.06
C ASN A 59 13.78 13.74 25.59
N ARG A 60 14.97 13.62 26.18
CA ARG A 60 15.24 13.97 27.57
C ARG A 60 15.90 15.33 27.56
N GLN A 61 15.13 16.30 28.02
CA GLN A 61 15.56 17.56 28.61
C GLN A 61 15.95 18.68 27.63
N THR A 62 15.03 19.63 27.48
CA THR A 62 15.39 21.04 27.52
C THR A 62 14.45 21.73 28.51
N THR A 63 14.76 21.52 29.79
CA THR A 63 14.49 22.51 30.84
C THR A 63 15.84 23.15 31.13
N GLU A 64 15.99 24.41 30.75
CA GLU A 64 16.47 25.53 31.57
C GLU A 64 16.31 26.84 30.78
#